data_AF-A0A3N4R8N0-F1
#
_entry.id   AF-A0A3N4R8N0-F1
#
_cell.length_a   1.000
_cell.length_b   1.000
_cell.length_c   1.000
_cell.angle_alpha   90.00
_cell.angle_beta   90.00
_cell.angle_gamma   90.00
#
_symmetry.space_group_name_H-M   'P 1'
#
loop_
_entity.id
_entity.type
_entity.pdbx_description
1 polymer ?
#
loop_
_entity_poly.entity_id
_entity_poly.type
_entity_poly.pdbx_seq_one_letter_code
_entity_poly.pdbx_strand_id
1 'polypeptide(L)'
;MPTKTPLTIAEHEDFGAVLAGIRSELLERKVRLETAYARTGADGAAARMLQKAITALDDTRSELDSRLYREFPHDARPQVYYPAADSALVVRRDDVQRLIMAGTESES
;
A
#
# COMPACT_ATOMS: atom_id res chain seq x y z
N MET A 1 14.07 -28.28 -1.22
CA MET A 1 13.94 -26.85 -0.87
C MET A 1 12.47 -26.49 -0.93
N PRO A 2 11.85 -25.89 0.09
CA PRO A 2 10.50 -25.40 -0.08
C PRO A 2 10.55 -24.23 -1.05
N THR A 3 10.09 -24.44 -2.29
CA THR A 3 9.82 -23.38 -3.25
C THR A 3 8.65 -22.57 -2.70
N LYS A 4 8.90 -21.31 -2.33
CA LYS A 4 7.83 -20.39 -1.93
C LYS A 4 6.78 -20.34 -3.04
N THR A 5 5.52 -20.58 -2.69
CA THR A 5 4.40 -20.45 -3.62
C THR A 5 4.24 -18.97 -4.01
N PRO A 6 4.13 -18.64 -5.31
CA PRO A 6 3.77 -17.29 -5.75
C PRO A 6 2.40 -16.87 -5.21
N LEU A 7 2.16 -15.57 -5.16
CA LEU A 7 0.82 -15.06 -4.87
C LEU A 7 -0.13 -15.45 -6.02
N THR A 8 -1.38 -15.71 -5.69
CA THR A 8 -2.48 -15.81 -6.65
C THR A 8 -2.91 -14.43 -7.13
N ILE A 9 -3.62 -14.37 -8.25
CA ILE A 9 -4.19 -13.11 -8.77
C ILE A 9 -5.09 -12.42 -7.72
N ALA A 10 -5.92 -13.17 -7.02
CA ALA A 10 -6.79 -12.62 -5.99
C ALA A 10 -5.98 -12.00 -4.84
N GLU A 11 -4.88 -12.64 -4.43
CA GLU A 11 -3.98 -12.06 -3.42
C GLU A 11 -3.29 -10.79 -3.94
N HIS A 12 -2.88 -10.75 -5.22
CA HIS A 12 -2.35 -9.53 -5.84
C HIS A 12 -3.37 -8.37 -5.82
N GLU A 13 -4.64 -8.66 -6.14
CA GLU A 13 -5.74 -7.69 -6.08
C GLU A 13 -5.98 -7.17 -4.66
N ASP A 14 -6.01 -8.06 -3.67
CA ASP A 14 -6.14 -7.70 -2.25
C ASP A 14 -4.98 -6.81 -1.80
N PHE A 15 -3.73 -7.19 -2.12
CA PHE A 15 -2.56 -6.36 -1.82
C PHE A 15 -2.66 -4.99 -2.47
N GLY A 16 -3.04 -4.93 -3.75
CA GLY A 16 -3.19 -3.69 -4.49
C GLY A 16 -4.21 -2.75 -3.86
N ALA A 17 -5.38 -3.27 -3.49
CA ALA A 17 -6.43 -2.51 -2.83
C ALA A 17 -5.99 -1.97 -1.46
N VAL A 18 -5.33 -2.80 -0.64
CA VAL A 18 -4.82 -2.40 0.69
C VAL A 18 -3.72 -1.34 0.56
N LEU A 19 -2.73 -1.54 -0.30
CA LEU A 19 -1.62 -0.60 -0.48
C LEU A 19 -2.10 0.75 -1.02
N ALA A 20 -3.08 0.75 -1.94
CA ALA A 20 -3.72 1.96 -2.43
C ALA A 20 -4.47 2.73 -1.32
N GLY A 21 -5.17 2.00 -0.44
CA GLY A 21 -5.84 2.57 0.73
C GLY A 21 -4.87 3.22 1.71
N ILE A 22 -3.79 2.51 2.08
CA ILE A 22 -2.74 3.02 2.98
C ILE A 22 -2.10 4.29 2.39
N ARG A 23 -1.77 4.26 1.10
CA ARG A 23 -1.18 5.41 0.42
C ARG A 23 -2.08 6.64 0.48
N SER A 24 -3.38 6.46 0.24
CA SER A 24 -4.37 7.55 0.28
C SER A 24 -4.45 8.18 1.67
N GLU A 25 -4.49 7.32 2.71
CA GLU A 25 -4.57 7.73 4.10
C GLU A 25 -3.32 8.50 4.58
N LEU A 26 -2.13 8.07 4.14
CA LEU A 26 -0.86 8.77 4.39
C LEU A 26 -0.80 10.10 3.65
N LEU A 27 -1.30 10.16 2.41
CA LEU A 27 -1.34 11.39 1.63
C LEU A 27 -2.25 12.43 2.28
N GLU A 28 -3.43 12.04 2.75
CA GLU A 28 -4.35 12.92 3.47
C GLU A 28 -3.68 13.51 4.73
N ARG A 29 -3.06 12.65 5.55
CA ARG A 29 -2.33 13.09 6.75
C ARG A 29 -1.19 14.03 6.42
N LYS A 30 -0.43 13.74 5.37
CA LYS A 30 0.66 14.59 4.90
C LYS A 30 0.12 15.98 4.55
N VAL A 31 -0.93 16.07 3.75
CA VAL A 31 -1.56 17.34 3.37
C VAL A 31 -2.03 18.11 4.60
N ARG A 32 -2.65 17.43 5.58
CA ARG A 32 -3.07 18.04 6.84
C ARG A 32 -1.90 18.61 7.64
N LEU A 33 -0.78 17.88 7.73
CA LEU A 33 0.43 18.36 8.39
C LEU A 33 1.05 19.56 7.65
N GLU A 34 1.13 19.52 6.32
CA GLU A 34 1.67 20.62 5.50
C GLU A 34 0.79 21.87 5.52
N THR A 35 -0.47 21.74 5.96
CA THR A 35 -1.40 22.85 6.20
C THR A 35 -1.26 23.40 7.61
N ALA A 36 -1.08 22.54 8.61
CA ALA A 36 -1.03 22.92 10.02
C ALA A 36 0.34 23.45 10.46
N TYR A 37 1.42 23.01 9.81
CA TYR A 37 2.80 23.27 10.21
C TYR A 37 3.64 23.81 9.06
N ALA A 38 4.75 24.48 9.40
CA ALA A 38 5.70 24.94 8.40
C ALA A 38 6.28 23.74 7.61
N ARG A 39 6.37 23.89 6.28
CA ARG A 39 6.89 22.82 5.40
C ARG A 39 8.39 22.56 5.58
N THR A 40 9.11 23.53 6.14
CA THR A 40 10.56 23.51 6.33
C THR A 40 10.93 23.46 7.81
N GLY A 41 12.18 23.17 8.13
CA GLY A 41 12.65 23.10 9.51
C GLY A 41 12.14 21.86 10.26
N ALA A 42 12.21 21.91 11.59
CA ALA A 42 11.81 20.81 12.48
C ALA A 42 10.32 20.46 12.34
N ASP A 43 9.46 21.48 12.22
CA ASP A 43 8.00 21.31 12.14
C ASP A 43 7.56 20.53 10.88
N GLY A 44 8.30 20.68 9.77
CA GLY A 44 8.04 19.93 8.54
C GLY A 44 8.56 18.48 8.54
N ALA A 45 9.24 18.03 9.60
CA ALA A 45 9.87 16.71 9.62
C ALA A 45 8.86 15.57 9.47
N ALA A 46 7.71 15.65 10.16
CA ALA A 46 6.68 14.62 10.11
C ALA A 46 6.07 14.47 8.71
N ALA A 47 5.75 15.58 8.02
CA ALA A 47 5.25 15.55 6.64
C ALA A 47 6.26 14.92 5.67
N ARG A 48 7.56 15.21 5.84
CA ARG A 48 8.63 14.58 5.05
C ARG A 48 8.77 13.09 5.33
N MET A 49 8.55 12.65 6.57
CA MET A 49 8.54 11.22 6.90
C MET A 49 7.37 10.50 6.24
N LEU A 50 6.17 11.09 6.25
CA LEU A 50 5.02 10.53 5.51
C LEU A 50 5.29 10.49 4.00
N GLN A 51 5.94 11.50 3.44
CA GLN A 51 6.34 11.47 2.03
C GLN A 51 7.29 10.31 1.72
N LYS A 52 8.27 10.04 2.60
CA LYS A 52 9.17 8.88 2.44
C LYS A 52 8.41 7.56 2.48
N ALA A 53 7.43 7.43 3.38
CA ALA A 53 6.58 6.23 3.46
C ALA A 53 5.73 6.04 2.20
N ILE A 54 5.15 7.12 1.66
CA ILE A 54 4.40 7.09 0.40
C ILE A 54 5.30 6.63 -0.75
N THR A 55 6.51 7.16 -0.85
CA THR A 55 7.48 6.75 -1.89
C THR A 55 7.84 5.27 -1.77
N ALA A 56 8.13 4.78 -0.55
CA ALA A 56 8.42 3.36 -0.34
C ALA A 56 7.24 2.45 -0.71
N LEU A 57 5.99 2.89 -0.47
CA LEU A 57 4.80 2.16 -0.90
C LEU A 57 4.64 2.15 -2.42
N ASP A 58 4.92 3.27 -3.08
CA ASP A 58 4.85 3.36 -4.55
C ASP A 58 5.92 2.48 -5.21
N ASP A 59 7.14 2.43 -4.64
CA ASP A 59 8.20 1.50 -5.08
C ASP A 59 7.77 0.04 -4.89
N THR A 60 7.16 -0.28 -3.74
CA THR A 60 6.65 -1.63 -3.45
C THR A 60 5.58 -2.05 -4.46
N ARG A 61 4.61 -1.17 -4.75
CA ARG A 61 3.56 -1.42 -5.75
C ARG A 61 4.16 -1.64 -7.14
N SER A 62 5.16 -0.86 -7.52
CA SER A 62 5.83 -0.98 -8.81
C SER A 62 6.57 -2.32 -8.97
N GLU A 63 7.23 -2.80 -7.92
CA GLU A 63 7.92 -4.10 -7.95
C GLU A 63 6.91 -5.24 -8.02
N LEU A 64 5.83 -5.17 -7.24
CA LEU A 64 4.78 -6.19 -7.26
C LEU A 64 4.02 -6.22 -8.59
N ASP A 65 3.76 -5.07 -9.21
CA ASP A 65 3.17 -4.99 -10.55
C ASP A 65 4.10 -5.61 -11.60
N SER A 66 5.39 -5.27 -11.56
CA SER A 66 6.39 -5.89 -12.43
C SER A 66 6.45 -7.41 -12.26
N ARG A 67 6.27 -7.88 -11.03
CA ARG A 67 6.24 -9.32 -10.71
C ARG A 67 4.97 -10.00 -11.21
N LEU A 68 3.81 -9.37 -11.04
CA LEU A 68 2.52 -9.83 -11.57
C LEU A 68 2.60 -10.04 -13.09
N TYR A 69 3.20 -9.11 -13.83
CA TYR A 69 3.39 -9.25 -15.28
C TYR A 69 4.28 -10.43 -15.69
N ARG A 70 5.22 -10.84 -14.83
CA ARG A 70 6.09 -12.02 -15.08
C ARG A 70 5.37 -13.32 -14.73
N GLU A 71 4.61 -13.33 -13.63
CA GLU A 71 3.95 -14.52 -13.11
C GLU A 71 2.64 -14.82 -13.84
N PHE A 72 1.92 -13.79 -14.30
CA PHE A 72 0.59 -13.90 -14.90
C PHE A 72 0.40 -12.97 -16.12
N PRO A 73 1.15 -13.16 -17.22
CA PRO A 73 1.17 -12.22 -18.35
C PRO A 73 -0.18 -11.99 -19.05
N HIS A 74 -1.13 -12.93 -18.95
CA HIS A 74 -2.46 -12.82 -19.56
C HIS A 74 -3.51 -12.18 -18.65
N ASP A 75 -3.29 -12.23 -17.34
CA ASP A 75 -4.22 -11.71 -16.33
C ASP A 75 -3.72 -10.39 -15.71
N ALA A 76 -2.43 -10.09 -15.86
CA ALA A 76 -1.80 -8.87 -15.37
C ALA A 76 -2.44 -7.61 -15.98
N ARG A 77 -2.88 -6.71 -15.11
CA ARG A 77 -3.48 -5.44 -15.48
C ARG A 77 -2.99 -4.36 -14.51
N PRO A 78 -2.74 -3.12 -14.98
CA PRO A 78 -2.26 -2.06 -14.09
C PRO A 78 -3.24 -1.75 -12.95
N GLN A 79 -4.54 -2.00 -13.15
CA GLN A 79 -5.58 -1.76 -12.14
C GLN A 79 -5.42 -2.61 -10.88
N VAL A 80 -4.66 -3.72 -10.94
CA VAL A 80 -4.40 -4.57 -9.77
C VAL A 80 -3.64 -3.77 -8.72
N TYR A 81 -2.50 -3.17 -9.08
CA TYR A 81 -1.73 -2.35 -8.13
C TYR A 81 -2.05 -0.86 -8.19
N TYR A 82 -2.72 -0.38 -9.24
CA TYR A 82 -3.12 1.01 -9.43
C TYR A 82 -4.63 1.13 -9.65
N PRO A 83 -5.46 0.74 -8.66
CA PRO A 83 -6.91 0.83 -8.77
C PRO A 83 -7.36 2.29 -8.85
N ALA A 84 -8.53 2.52 -9.46
CA ALA A 84 -9.19 3.82 -9.43
C ALA A 84 -9.48 4.23 -7.97
N ALA A 85 -9.57 5.53 -7.71
CA ALA A 85 -9.79 6.06 -6.36
C ALA A 85 -11.05 5.48 -5.68
N ASP A 86 -12.11 5.21 -6.45
CA ASP A 86 -13.36 4.63 -5.96
C ASP A 86 -13.26 3.12 -5.65
N SER A 87 -12.18 2.47 -6.07
CA SER A 87 -11.89 1.05 -5.83
C SER A 87 -10.81 0.83 -4.76
N ALA A 88 -10.19 1.90 -4.26
CA ALA A 88 -9.27 1.81 -3.14
C ALA A 88 -10.05 1.46 -1.87
N LEU A 89 -9.58 0.45 -1.12
CA LEU A 89 -10.14 0.16 0.20
C LEU A 89 -10.01 1.41 1.08
N VAL A 90 -11.12 1.84 1.67
CA VAL A 90 -11.09 2.83 2.75
C VAL A 90 -10.44 2.15 3.94
N VAL A 91 -9.14 2.31 4.11
CA VAL A 91 -8.42 1.77 5.27
C VAL A 91 -8.81 2.61 6.49
N ARG A 92 -9.83 2.16 7.22
CA ARG A 92 -10.16 2.71 8.54
C ARG A 92 -9.21 2.10 9.57
N ARG A 93 -9.05 2.78 10.71
CA ARG A 93 -8.23 2.29 11.83
C ARG A 93 -8.51 0.84 12.21
N ASP A 94 -9.78 0.42 12.10
CA ASP A 94 -10.25 -0.93 12.44
C ASP A 94 -9.85 -2.00 11.41
N ASP A 95 -9.51 -1.60 10.17
CA ASP A 95 -9.08 -2.49 9.11
C ASP A 95 -7.58 -2.82 9.21
N VAL A 96 -6.78 -1.85 9.64
CA VAL A 96 -5.35 -2.06 9.97
C VAL A 96 -5.20 -3.07 11.12
N GLN A 97 -6.07 -2.98 12.13
CA GLN A 97 -6.04 -3.87 13.27
C GLN A 97 -6.48 -5.29 12.90
N ARG A 98 -7.44 -5.44 11.99
CA ARG A 98 -7.82 -6.75 11.42
C ARG A 98 -6.70 -7.38 10.58
N LEU A 99 -5.97 -6.59 9.80
CA LEU A 99 -4.83 -7.07 9.00
C LEU A 99 -3.66 -7.55 9.87
N ILE A 100 -3.39 -6.86 10.98
CA ILE A 100 -2.36 -7.29 11.95
C ILE A 100 -2.75 -8.62 12.63
N MET A 101 -4.02 -8.77 13.00
CA MET A 101 -4.51 -10.01 13.64
C MET A 101 -4.56 -11.20 12.67
N ALA A 102 -4.93 -10.98 11.40
CA ALA A 102 -4.95 -12.03 10.38
C ALA A 102 -3.54 -12.58 10.07
N GLY A 103 -2.52 -11.72 10.13
CA GLY A 103 -1.11 -12.15 9.99
C GLY A 103 -0.60 -13.01 11.15
N THR A 104 -1.18 -12.86 12.35
CA THR A 104 -0.78 -13.63 13.54
C THR A 104 -1.47 -15.00 13.65
N GLU A 105 -2.59 -15.21 12.97
CA GLU A 105 -3.33 -16.48 13.01
C GLU A 105 -2.80 -17.52 12.00
N SER A 106 -2.00 -17.11 11.00
CA SER A 106 -1.37 -18.03 10.04
C SER A 106 -0.08 -18.69 10.54
N GLU A 107 0.41 -18.35 11.73
CA GLU A 107 1.59 -18.96 12.37
C GLU A 107 1.26 -19.97 13.49
N SER A 108 -0.01 -20.38 13.64
CA SER A 108 -0.45 -21.38 14.65
C SER A 108 -0.82 -22.73 14.05
#